data_AF-A0A0F9U5Q7-F1
#
_entry.id   AF-A0A0F9U5Q7-F1
#
_cell.length_a   1.000
_cell.length_b   1.000
_cell.length_c   1.000
_cell.angle_alpha   90.00
_cell.angle_beta   90.00
_cell.angle_gamma   90.00
#
_symmetry.space_group_name_H-M   'P 1'
#
loop_
_entity.id
_entity.type
_entity.pdbx_description
1 polymer ?
#
loop_
_entity_poly.entity_id
_entity_poly.type
_entity_poly.pdbx_seq_one_letter_code
_entity_poly.pdbx_strand_id
1 'polypeptide(L)'
;MNEEDRALREWIKTMPQEAPDTDTEFHRGVEDIDVRLIDWPANPYKAMFTIATSTWGGVYQTYKWAEAEPEARLFVVKAVLNRKSLPNAMEAPSFTFEIAGPSRSAFDQIARARIGAVFGSMGWRDNNHSNIGFRVPESIYQDGDRLIRFMQACKVAKDAYVDELATGQSNWQDARAVLPISACHRWSMGINYMALQNFMSKRLMFSEQADTVATAWLMRREIRIRFPLLASYLRPASDHARRCLEHGDQIGESFHNLFQCSGRWPCEQTGDKYTFNTACTDRETIMGQLGMHIPRGNEEMPDPEITLAQLDSSDRAYFLED
;
A
#
# COMPACT_ATOMS: atom_id res chain seq x y z
N MET A 1 -13.95 -18.52 -28.87
CA MET A 1 -13.84 -19.41 -27.70
C MET A 1 -14.97 -20.42 -27.76
N ASN A 2 -14.75 -21.70 -27.41
CA ASN A 2 -15.84 -22.68 -27.38
C ASN A 2 -16.78 -22.41 -26.19
N GLU A 3 -17.95 -23.05 -26.18
CA GLU A 3 -19.01 -22.80 -25.18
C GLU A 3 -18.61 -23.26 -23.77
N GLU A 4 -17.87 -24.36 -23.65
CA GLU A 4 -17.39 -24.89 -22.37
C GLU A 4 -16.39 -23.94 -21.69
N ASP A 5 -15.40 -23.44 -22.45
CA ASP A 5 -14.40 -22.48 -21.98
C ASP A 5 -15.06 -21.15 -21.59
N ARG A 6 -16.08 -20.74 -22.34
CA ARG A 6 -16.86 -19.53 -22.05
C ARG A 6 -17.62 -19.69 -20.73
N ALA A 7 -18.38 -20.79 -20.59
CA ALA A 7 -19.12 -21.08 -19.37
C ALA A 7 -18.20 -21.17 -18.15
N LEU A 8 -17.02 -21.79 -18.31
CA LEU A 8 -16.00 -21.86 -17.26
C LEU A 8 -15.52 -20.46 -16.84
N ARG A 9 -15.18 -19.59 -17.79
CA ARG A 9 -14.72 -18.21 -17.51
C ARG A 9 -15.80 -17.34 -16.89
N GLU A 10 -17.05 -17.48 -17.32
CA GLU A 10 -18.20 -16.79 -16.73
C GLU A 10 -18.47 -17.26 -15.29
N TRP A 11 -18.28 -18.55 -15.02
CA TRP A 11 -18.39 -19.14 -13.68
C TRP A 11 -17.31 -18.61 -12.74
N ILE A 12 -16.03 -18.61 -13.15
CA ILE A 12 -14.90 -18.14 -12.33
C ILE A 12 -14.68 -16.61 -12.41
N LYS A 13 -15.55 -15.87 -13.11
CA LYS A 13 -15.50 -14.39 -13.25
C LYS A 13 -14.21 -13.86 -13.88
N THR A 14 -13.67 -14.58 -14.87
CA THR A 14 -12.45 -14.19 -15.63
C THR A 14 -12.73 -13.93 -17.10
N MET A 15 -13.99 -13.68 -17.45
CA MET A 15 -14.35 -13.35 -18.83
C MET A 15 -13.85 -11.94 -19.18
N PRO A 16 -12.88 -11.77 -20.10
CA PRO A 16 -12.53 -10.44 -20.58
C PRO A 16 -13.74 -9.75 -21.19
N GLN A 17 -13.87 -8.45 -20.93
CA GLN A 17 -14.83 -7.61 -21.63
C GLN A 17 -14.31 -7.39 -23.05
N GLU A 18 -14.93 -8.01 -24.05
CA GLU A 18 -14.45 -7.92 -25.44
C GLU A 18 -14.78 -6.55 -26.06
N ALA A 19 -15.93 -5.98 -25.72
CA ALA A 19 -16.39 -4.67 -26.16
C ALA A 19 -16.99 -3.90 -24.98
N PRO A 20 -16.16 -3.40 -24.04
CA PRO A 20 -16.64 -2.51 -23.00
C PRO A 20 -17.07 -1.16 -23.60
N ASP A 21 -17.81 -0.39 -22.83
CA ASP A 21 -18.11 1.00 -23.19
C ASP A 21 -16.82 1.82 -23.40
N THR A 22 -16.91 2.91 -24.14
CA THR A 22 -15.80 3.82 -24.40
C THR A 22 -15.83 5.06 -23.52
N ASP A 23 -16.66 5.08 -22.47
CA ASP A 23 -16.65 6.14 -21.48
C ASP A 23 -15.27 6.27 -20.80
N THR A 24 -14.91 7.51 -20.48
CA THR A 24 -13.60 7.83 -19.86
C THR A 24 -13.82 8.57 -18.56
N GLU A 25 -13.47 7.92 -17.45
CA GLU A 25 -13.54 8.53 -16.13
C GLU A 25 -12.22 9.21 -15.76
N PHE A 26 -12.33 10.43 -15.23
CA PHE A 26 -11.22 11.20 -14.69
C PHE A 26 -11.50 11.51 -13.23
N HIS A 27 -10.97 10.68 -12.35
CA HIS A 27 -11.05 10.93 -10.92
C HIS A 27 -9.90 11.85 -10.47
N ARG A 28 -10.11 12.58 -9.39
CA ARG A 28 -9.19 13.61 -8.87
C ARG A 28 -8.22 13.04 -7.85
N GLY A 29 -6.93 13.37 -7.97
CA GLY A 29 -5.89 13.00 -7.01
C GLY A 29 -5.97 11.52 -6.62
N VAL A 30 -6.16 11.28 -5.32
CA VAL A 30 -6.29 9.94 -4.73
C VAL A 30 -7.72 9.57 -4.34
N GLU A 31 -8.71 10.36 -4.76
CA GLU A 31 -10.12 10.04 -4.57
C GLU A 31 -10.47 8.70 -5.23
N ASP A 32 -11.43 7.98 -4.66
CA ASP A 32 -11.94 6.67 -5.09
C ASP A 32 -10.94 5.49 -5.11
N ILE A 33 -9.71 5.67 -4.61
CA ILE A 33 -8.80 4.54 -4.39
C ILE A 33 -9.39 3.60 -3.33
N ASP A 34 -9.58 2.34 -3.70
CA ASP A 34 -10.12 1.30 -2.83
C ASP A 34 -9.02 0.29 -2.46
N VAL A 35 -8.95 -0.02 -1.18
CA VAL A 35 -8.06 -1.05 -0.62
C VAL A 35 -8.84 -1.84 0.40
N ARG A 36 -8.83 -3.16 0.25
CA ARG A 36 -9.51 -4.09 1.14
C ARG A 36 -8.55 -5.15 1.61
N LEU A 37 -8.56 -5.44 2.91
CA LEU A 37 -7.89 -6.63 3.45
C LEU A 37 -8.82 -7.83 3.24
N ILE A 38 -8.40 -8.80 2.43
CA ILE A 38 -9.22 -9.96 2.04
C ILE A 38 -8.81 -11.27 2.71
N ASP A 39 -7.58 -11.37 3.20
CA ASP A 39 -7.08 -12.54 3.92
C ASP A 39 -5.99 -12.17 4.93
N TRP A 40 -5.93 -12.90 6.04
CA TRP A 40 -5.04 -12.64 7.18
C TRP A 40 -4.90 -13.92 8.04
N PRO A 41 -3.86 -14.05 8.87
CA PRO A 41 -3.65 -15.28 9.63
C PRO A 41 -4.68 -15.40 10.74
N ALA A 42 -5.05 -16.64 11.08
CA ALA A 42 -6.02 -16.93 12.15
C ALA A 42 -5.61 -16.30 13.49
N ASN A 43 -4.32 -16.31 13.85
CA ASN A 43 -3.80 -15.60 15.01
C ASN A 43 -2.36 -15.12 14.72
N PRO A 44 -2.15 -13.85 14.33
CA PRO A 44 -0.82 -13.34 14.01
C PRO A 44 0.12 -13.32 15.22
N TYR A 45 -0.43 -13.12 16.42
CA TYR A 45 0.33 -13.01 17.67
C TYR A 45 0.88 -14.37 18.10
N LYS A 46 0.06 -15.41 18.02
CA LYS A 46 0.46 -16.80 18.28
C LYS A 46 1.57 -17.24 17.34
N ALA A 47 1.49 -16.90 16.06
CA ALA A 47 2.53 -17.21 15.08
C ALA A 47 3.87 -16.55 15.47
N MET A 48 3.86 -15.25 15.77
CA MET A 48 5.06 -14.52 16.22
C MET A 48 5.64 -15.09 17.53
N PHE A 49 4.78 -15.31 18.53
CA PHE A 49 5.18 -15.89 19.81
C PHE A 49 5.85 -17.26 19.63
N THR A 50 5.23 -18.13 18.82
CA THR A 50 5.69 -19.51 18.63
C THR A 50 7.08 -19.50 17.99
N ILE A 51 7.27 -18.74 16.90
CA ILE A 51 8.58 -18.65 16.24
C ILE A 51 9.63 -18.05 17.17
N ALA A 52 9.30 -16.96 17.87
CA ALA A 52 10.24 -16.34 18.79
C ALA A 52 10.67 -17.32 19.89
N THR A 53 9.71 -17.97 20.57
CA THR A 53 10.00 -18.82 21.74
C THR A 53 10.57 -20.20 21.40
N SER A 54 10.49 -20.63 20.14
CA SER A 54 11.02 -21.93 19.70
C SER A 54 12.55 -22.05 19.80
N THR A 55 13.26 -20.93 19.87
CA THR A 55 14.74 -20.91 19.99
C THR A 55 15.24 -21.20 21.41
N TRP A 56 14.33 -21.27 22.40
CA TRP A 56 14.63 -21.50 23.80
C TRP A 56 13.86 -22.71 24.34
N GLY A 57 14.20 -23.21 25.54
CA GLY A 57 13.50 -24.33 26.18
C GLY A 57 14.01 -25.72 25.77
N GLY A 58 13.29 -26.75 26.23
CA GLY A 58 13.62 -28.15 25.96
C GLY A 58 13.10 -28.66 24.61
N VAL A 59 13.70 -29.74 24.09
CA VAL A 59 13.42 -30.32 22.75
C VAL A 59 11.94 -30.65 22.50
N TYR A 60 11.16 -30.93 23.55
CA TYR A 60 9.74 -31.30 23.46
C TYR A 60 8.77 -30.21 23.91
N GLN A 61 9.25 -29.00 24.23
CA GLN A 61 8.40 -27.88 24.66
C GLN A 61 7.90 -27.10 23.44
N THR A 62 6.93 -27.66 22.70
CA THR A 62 6.46 -27.09 21.44
C THR A 62 5.09 -26.38 21.54
N TYR A 63 4.38 -26.49 22.66
CA TYR A 63 3.02 -25.94 22.86
C TYR A 63 2.98 -24.73 23.81
N LYS A 64 4.06 -23.95 23.86
CA LYS A 64 4.28 -22.87 24.83
C LYS A 64 3.22 -21.77 24.81
N TRP A 65 2.52 -21.58 23.69
CA TRP A 65 1.43 -20.60 23.63
C TRP A 65 0.33 -20.96 24.63
N ALA A 66 -0.18 -22.20 24.56
CA ALA A 66 -1.23 -22.69 25.44
C ALA A 66 -0.79 -22.75 26.91
N GLU A 67 0.51 -22.99 27.16
CA GLU A 67 1.08 -23.02 28.52
C GLU A 67 1.37 -21.63 29.10
N ALA A 68 1.53 -20.61 28.25
CA ALA A 68 1.84 -19.26 28.70
C ALA A 68 0.58 -18.49 29.05
N GLU A 69 0.62 -17.76 30.16
CA GLU A 69 -0.43 -16.80 30.53
C GLU A 69 -0.57 -15.70 29.47
N PRO A 70 -1.78 -15.16 29.21
CA PRO A 70 -2.02 -14.11 28.22
C PRO A 70 -1.08 -12.89 28.31
N GLU A 71 -0.74 -12.46 29.52
CA GLU A 71 0.21 -11.36 29.76
C GLU A 71 1.62 -11.71 29.30
N ALA A 72 2.06 -12.97 29.48
CA ALA A 72 3.34 -13.45 29.00
C ALA A 72 3.35 -13.58 27.47
N ARG A 73 2.23 -14.00 26.87
CA ARG A 73 2.05 -14.02 25.40
C ARG A 73 2.25 -12.62 24.81
N LEU A 74 1.58 -11.62 25.39
CA LEU A 74 1.72 -10.21 24.99
C LEU A 74 3.16 -9.71 25.20
N PHE A 75 3.78 -10.01 26.34
CA PHE A 75 5.14 -9.59 26.64
C PHE A 75 6.14 -10.01 25.54
N VAL A 76 6.09 -11.28 25.13
CA VAL A 76 6.96 -11.79 24.06
C VAL A 76 6.65 -11.13 22.71
N VAL A 77 5.38 -10.97 22.36
CA VAL A 77 4.98 -10.30 21.11
C VAL A 77 5.48 -8.85 21.10
N LYS A 78 5.34 -8.11 22.20
CA LYS A 78 5.92 -6.76 22.33
C LYS A 78 7.44 -6.79 22.15
N ALA A 79 8.13 -7.77 22.72
CA ALA A 79 9.58 -7.89 22.54
C ALA A 79 9.96 -8.13 21.06
N VAL A 80 9.17 -8.91 20.31
CA VAL A 80 9.33 -9.10 18.86
C VAL A 80 9.08 -7.79 18.10
N LEU A 81 7.94 -7.13 18.33
CA LEU A 81 7.54 -5.90 17.61
C LEU A 81 8.52 -4.74 17.88
N ASN A 82 9.06 -4.65 19.09
CA ASN A 82 10.09 -3.67 19.47
C ASN A 82 11.52 -4.09 19.08
N ARG A 83 11.69 -5.20 18.37
CA ARG A 83 13.00 -5.74 17.93
C ARG A 83 13.98 -5.98 19.10
N LYS A 84 13.44 -6.35 20.26
CA LYS A 84 14.20 -6.74 21.48
C LYS A 84 14.32 -8.26 21.65
N SER A 85 13.59 -9.02 20.83
CA SER A 85 13.73 -10.46 20.63
C SER A 85 13.92 -10.76 19.14
N LEU A 86 13.83 -12.02 18.70
CA LEU A 86 14.00 -12.47 17.32
C LEU A 86 13.03 -11.74 16.36
N PRO A 87 13.49 -10.76 15.56
CA PRO A 87 12.60 -9.94 14.73
C PRO A 87 11.98 -10.74 13.57
N ASN A 88 12.67 -11.78 13.09
CA ASN A 88 12.23 -12.64 12.00
C ASN A 88 10.91 -13.37 12.31
N ALA A 89 10.49 -13.44 13.57
CA ALA A 89 9.15 -13.92 13.93
C ALA A 89 8.03 -13.10 13.24
N MET A 90 8.29 -11.83 12.88
CA MET A 90 7.37 -10.99 12.10
C MET A 90 7.20 -11.44 10.64
N GLU A 91 8.01 -12.38 10.13
CA GLU A 91 7.81 -12.94 8.78
C GLU A 91 6.66 -13.97 8.75
N ALA A 92 6.25 -14.50 9.91
CA ALA A 92 5.20 -15.51 9.99
C ALA A 92 3.79 -15.00 9.62
N PRO A 93 3.27 -13.89 10.20
CA PRO A 93 1.97 -13.37 9.79
C PRO A 93 2.01 -12.74 8.39
N SER A 94 1.02 -13.08 7.55
CA SER A 94 0.90 -12.60 6.17
C SER A 94 -0.51 -12.11 5.85
N PHE A 95 -0.61 -11.02 5.08
CA PHE A 95 -1.85 -10.32 4.78
C PHE A 95 -2.04 -10.21 3.27
N THR A 96 -3.27 -10.36 2.80
CA THR A 96 -3.61 -10.19 1.39
C THR A 96 -4.58 -9.03 1.20
N PHE A 97 -4.25 -8.13 0.29
CA PHE A 97 -5.03 -6.96 -0.05
C PHE A 97 -5.55 -7.05 -1.49
N GLU A 98 -6.75 -6.57 -1.73
CA GLU A 98 -7.21 -6.15 -3.06
C GLU A 98 -7.14 -4.63 -3.16
N ILE A 99 -6.56 -4.14 -4.25
CA ILE A 99 -6.28 -2.72 -4.47
C ILE A 99 -6.81 -2.34 -5.86
N ALA A 100 -7.62 -1.28 -5.94
CA ALA A 100 -8.22 -0.82 -7.18
C ALA A 100 -8.30 0.71 -7.22
N GLY A 101 -8.04 1.30 -8.39
CA GLY A 101 -8.13 2.74 -8.61
C GLY A 101 -6.78 3.48 -8.77
N PRO A 102 -5.66 3.11 -8.10
CA PRO A 102 -4.40 3.82 -8.28
C PRO A 102 -3.92 3.81 -9.74
N SER A 103 -3.07 4.76 -10.09
CA SER A 103 -2.46 4.79 -11.42
C SER A 103 -1.51 3.61 -11.65
N ARG A 104 -1.28 3.30 -12.94
CA ARG A 104 -0.28 2.32 -13.35
C ARG A 104 1.13 2.68 -12.86
N SER A 105 1.48 3.96 -12.82
CA SER A 105 2.76 4.41 -12.26
C SER A 105 2.89 4.10 -10.75
N ALA A 106 1.81 4.19 -9.99
CA ALA A 106 1.81 3.80 -8.57
C ALA A 106 2.05 2.30 -8.40
N PHE A 107 1.39 1.46 -9.22
CA PHE A 107 1.68 0.02 -9.25
C PHE A 107 3.15 -0.26 -9.56
N ASP A 108 3.74 0.41 -10.55
CA ASP A 108 5.15 0.21 -10.91
C ASP A 108 6.11 0.56 -9.75
N GLN A 109 5.78 1.55 -8.91
CA GLN A 109 6.55 1.87 -7.69
C GLN A 109 6.35 0.85 -6.56
N ILE A 110 5.12 0.35 -6.39
CA ILE A 110 4.74 -0.61 -5.34
C ILE A 110 5.30 -2.01 -5.64
N ALA A 111 5.25 -2.44 -6.90
CA ALA A 111 5.75 -3.74 -7.37
C ALA A 111 7.27 -3.93 -7.19
N ARG A 112 7.99 -2.87 -6.79
CA ARG A 112 9.41 -2.94 -6.39
C ARG A 112 9.62 -3.63 -5.03
N ALA A 113 8.57 -3.82 -4.25
CA ALA A 113 8.62 -4.60 -3.01
C ALA A 113 8.76 -6.09 -3.35
N ARG A 114 10.00 -6.62 -3.31
CA ARG A 114 10.30 -7.99 -3.75
C ARG A 114 10.28 -9.03 -2.63
N ILE A 115 10.69 -8.63 -1.42
CA ILE A 115 10.90 -9.55 -0.31
C ILE A 115 9.61 -9.67 0.48
N GLY A 116 9.14 -10.91 0.66
CA GLY A 116 7.94 -11.20 1.45
C GLY A 116 6.64 -10.69 0.83
N ALA A 117 6.63 -10.34 -0.46
CA ALA A 117 5.46 -9.85 -1.17
C ALA A 117 5.20 -10.64 -2.46
N VAL A 118 3.92 -10.78 -2.81
CA VAL A 118 3.43 -11.40 -4.04
C VAL A 118 2.37 -10.51 -4.67
N PHE A 119 2.31 -10.45 -6.00
CA PHE A 119 1.38 -9.60 -6.73
C PHE A 119 0.59 -10.39 -7.77
N GLY A 120 -0.72 -10.14 -7.83
CA GLY A 120 -1.59 -10.52 -8.93
C GLY A 120 -2.13 -9.26 -9.60
N SER A 121 -1.55 -8.85 -10.73
CA SER A 121 -1.85 -7.57 -11.38
C SER A 121 -2.83 -7.75 -12.54
N MET A 122 -3.72 -6.78 -12.78
CA MET A 122 -4.58 -6.83 -13.97
C MET A 122 -3.73 -6.90 -15.25
N GLY A 123 -3.99 -7.91 -16.07
CA GLY A 123 -3.23 -8.14 -17.30
C GLY A 123 -3.66 -7.16 -18.38
N TRP A 124 -2.75 -6.28 -18.82
CA TRP A 124 -3.06 -5.41 -19.97
C TRP A 124 -3.03 -6.16 -21.31
N ARG A 125 -2.50 -7.39 -21.35
CA ARG A 125 -2.42 -8.21 -22.57
C ARG A 125 -3.70 -8.97 -22.78
N ASP A 126 -4.33 -9.36 -21.69
CA ASP A 126 -5.39 -10.36 -21.65
C ASP A 126 -6.77 -9.71 -21.41
N ASN A 127 -6.85 -8.37 -21.45
CA ASN A 127 -8.09 -7.60 -21.28
C ASN A 127 -8.12 -6.41 -22.25
N ASN A 128 -9.31 -6.05 -22.72
CA ASN A 128 -9.57 -4.79 -23.41
C ASN A 128 -9.64 -3.63 -22.40
N HIS A 129 -9.05 -2.48 -22.73
CA HIS A 129 -8.97 -1.26 -21.92
C HIS A 129 -9.68 -0.07 -22.56
N SER A 130 -10.63 -0.29 -23.48
CA SER A 130 -11.37 0.81 -24.12
C SER A 130 -12.16 1.68 -23.11
N ASN A 131 -12.52 1.14 -21.94
CA ASN A 131 -13.16 1.86 -20.83
C ASN A 131 -12.19 2.37 -19.75
N ILE A 132 -10.87 2.37 -19.99
CA ILE A 132 -9.93 2.71 -18.93
C ILE A 132 -10.05 4.19 -18.52
N GLY A 133 -10.14 4.41 -17.20
CA GLY A 133 -10.10 5.75 -16.60
C GLY A 133 -8.68 6.21 -16.28
N PHE A 134 -8.52 7.49 -15.92
CA PHE A 134 -7.21 8.10 -15.66
C PHE A 134 -7.16 8.89 -14.36
N ARG A 135 -6.09 8.69 -13.57
CA ARG A 135 -5.76 9.52 -12.40
C ARG A 135 -5.21 10.87 -12.80
N VAL A 136 -5.84 11.93 -12.30
CA VAL A 136 -5.38 13.30 -12.47
C VAL A 136 -4.69 13.75 -11.18
N PRO A 137 -3.37 14.01 -11.16
CA PRO A 137 -2.69 14.55 -9.99
C PRO A 137 -3.36 15.83 -9.47
N GLU A 138 -3.42 16.01 -8.15
CA GLU A 138 -4.12 17.16 -7.54
C GLU A 138 -3.58 18.50 -8.05
N SER A 139 -2.26 18.63 -8.22
CA SER A 139 -1.63 19.84 -8.74
C SER A 139 -2.01 20.17 -10.18
N ILE A 140 -2.46 19.18 -10.97
CA ILE A 140 -3.00 19.38 -12.32
C ILE A 140 -4.50 19.70 -12.21
N TYR A 141 -5.22 19.00 -11.34
CA TYR A 141 -6.66 19.15 -11.18
C TYR A 141 -7.07 20.56 -10.72
N GLN A 142 -6.28 21.19 -9.85
CA GLN A 142 -6.54 22.54 -9.33
C GLN A 142 -6.35 23.65 -10.38
N ASP A 143 -5.72 23.36 -11.52
CA ASP A 143 -5.49 24.31 -12.61
C ASP A 143 -6.34 23.92 -13.82
N GLY A 144 -7.37 24.72 -14.11
CA GLY A 144 -8.34 24.40 -15.16
C GLY A 144 -7.71 24.20 -16.55
N ASP A 145 -6.71 24.99 -16.91
CA ASP A 145 -6.05 24.89 -18.22
C ASP A 145 -5.17 23.63 -18.30
N ARG A 146 -4.44 23.31 -17.22
CA ARG A 146 -3.63 22.09 -17.13
C ARG A 146 -4.51 20.84 -17.11
N LEU A 147 -5.63 20.87 -16.39
CA LEU A 147 -6.62 19.81 -16.34
C LEU A 147 -7.17 19.50 -17.74
N ILE A 148 -7.62 20.52 -18.48
CA ILE A 148 -8.15 20.36 -19.84
C ILE A 148 -7.09 19.72 -20.76
N ARG A 149 -5.85 20.23 -20.73
CA ARG A 149 -4.75 19.66 -21.54
C ARG A 149 -4.46 18.21 -21.19
N PHE A 150 -4.45 17.88 -19.90
CA PHE A 150 -4.22 16.52 -19.43
C PHE A 150 -5.32 15.56 -19.89
N MET A 151 -6.59 15.96 -19.71
CA MET A 151 -7.74 15.16 -20.12
C MET A 151 -7.74 14.92 -21.63
N GLN A 152 -7.44 15.96 -22.43
CA GLN A 152 -7.36 15.84 -23.88
C GLN A 152 -6.25 14.88 -24.32
N ALA A 153 -5.07 14.95 -23.71
CA ALA A 153 -3.97 14.03 -24.02
C ALA A 153 -4.33 12.57 -23.72
N CYS A 154 -4.99 12.33 -22.57
CA CYS A 154 -5.44 10.98 -22.21
C CYS A 154 -6.51 10.45 -23.17
N LYS A 155 -7.48 11.30 -23.58
CA LYS A 155 -8.50 10.92 -24.57
C LYS A 155 -7.89 10.57 -25.92
N VAL A 156 -7.00 11.42 -26.45
CA VAL A 156 -6.30 11.15 -27.72
C VAL A 156 -5.53 9.83 -27.67
N ALA A 157 -4.84 9.55 -26.56
CA ALA A 157 -4.14 8.28 -26.39
C ALA A 157 -5.10 7.08 -26.33
N LYS A 158 -6.26 7.23 -25.67
CA LYS A 158 -7.28 6.19 -25.61
C LYS A 158 -7.96 5.96 -26.95
N ASP A 159 -8.26 7.02 -27.69
CA ASP A 159 -8.85 6.95 -29.03
C ASP A 159 -7.88 6.21 -29.98
N ALA A 160 -6.58 6.53 -29.92
CA ALA A 160 -5.56 5.79 -30.67
C ALA A 160 -5.51 4.30 -30.29
N TYR A 161 -5.70 3.95 -29.01
CA TYR A 161 -5.82 2.55 -28.58
C TYR A 161 -7.05 1.87 -29.19
N VAL A 162 -8.22 2.53 -29.16
CA VAL A 162 -9.48 1.99 -29.72
C VAL A 162 -9.39 1.83 -31.24
N ASP A 163 -8.87 2.83 -31.94
CA ASP A 163 -8.70 2.84 -33.39
C ASP A 163 -7.77 1.70 -33.84
N GLU A 164 -6.67 1.50 -33.11
CA GLU A 164 -5.71 0.44 -33.40
C GLU A 164 -6.35 -0.96 -33.26
N LEU A 165 -7.22 -1.16 -32.26
CA LEU A 165 -8.00 -2.40 -32.14
C LEU A 165 -9.04 -2.56 -33.25
N ALA A 166 -9.67 -1.47 -33.67
CA ALA A 166 -10.69 -1.48 -34.73
C ALA A 166 -10.11 -1.88 -36.11
N THR A 167 -8.80 -1.74 -36.32
CA THR A 167 -8.14 -2.22 -37.55
C THR A 167 -8.24 -3.74 -37.74
N GLY A 168 -8.41 -4.50 -36.65
CA GLY A 168 -8.34 -5.96 -36.65
C GLY A 168 -6.94 -6.53 -36.91
N GLN A 169 -5.92 -5.67 -37.06
CA GLN A 169 -4.51 -6.07 -37.27
C GLN A 169 -3.71 -6.07 -35.97
N SER A 170 -4.18 -5.35 -34.95
CA SER A 170 -3.53 -5.23 -33.66
C SER A 170 -4.12 -6.18 -32.61
N ASN A 171 -3.36 -6.40 -31.55
CA ASN A 171 -3.82 -7.10 -30.35
C ASN A 171 -3.76 -6.16 -29.14
N TRP A 172 -4.42 -6.54 -28.04
CA TRP A 172 -4.44 -5.73 -26.81
C TRP A 172 -3.05 -5.42 -26.25
N GLN A 173 -2.05 -6.27 -26.50
CA GLN A 173 -0.70 -6.07 -26.01
C GLN A 173 0.12 -5.02 -26.78
N ASP A 174 -0.14 -4.88 -28.08
CA ASP A 174 0.54 -3.88 -28.90
C ASP A 174 -0.21 -2.53 -28.83
N ALA A 175 -1.54 -2.56 -28.96
CA ALA A 175 -2.37 -1.35 -28.89
C ALA A 175 -2.15 -0.57 -27.59
N ARG A 176 -2.02 -1.25 -26.44
CA ARG A 176 -1.83 -0.58 -25.13
C ARG A 176 -0.54 0.26 -25.02
N ALA A 177 0.38 0.17 -25.97
CA ALA A 177 1.65 0.91 -25.92
C ALA A 177 1.45 2.43 -25.86
N VAL A 178 0.31 2.93 -26.34
CA VAL A 178 -0.04 4.36 -26.30
C VAL A 178 -0.70 4.80 -24.99
N LEU A 179 -1.19 3.87 -24.16
CA LEU A 179 -1.93 4.22 -22.94
C LEU A 179 -1.00 4.85 -21.89
N PRO A 180 -1.35 6.01 -21.33
CA PRO A 180 -0.50 6.73 -20.39
C PRO A 180 -0.42 6.02 -19.03
N ILE A 181 0.67 6.23 -18.31
CA ILE A 181 0.91 5.66 -16.97
C ILE A 181 -0.07 6.16 -15.89
N SER A 182 -0.86 7.20 -16.19
CA SER A 182 -1.96 7.68 -15.36
C SER A 182 -3.19 6.78 -15.41
N ALA A 183 -3.24 5.83 -16.34
CA ALA A 183 -4.33 4.88 -16.46
C ALA A 183 -4.57 4.15 -15.13
N CYS A 184 -5.84 4.05 -14.72
CA CYS A 184 -6.23 3.40 -13.48
C CYS A 184 -5.91 1.90 -13.56
N HIS A 185 -5.49 1.34 -12.44
CA HIS A 185 -4.98 -0.01 -12.35
C HIS A 185 -5.54 -0.73 -11.12
N ARG A 186 -5.58 -2.06 -11.17
CA ARG A 186 -5.96 -2.90 -10.02
C ARG A 186 -5.04 -4.09 -9.88
N TRP A 187 -4.81 -4.51 -8.65
CA TRP A 187 -4.01 -5.68 -8.33
C TRP A 187 -4.36 -6.22 -6.95
N SER A 188 -4.02 -7.48 -6.72
CA SER A 188 -3.96 -8.08 -5.39
C SER A 188 -2.51 -8.14 -4.91
N MET A 189 -2.29 -7.95 -3.62
CA MET A 189 -0.97 -7.97 -2.99
C MET A 189 -1.01 -8.83 -1.73
N GLY A 190 -0.26 -9.93 -1.70
CA GLY A 190 0.05 -10.65 -0.47
C GLY A 190 1.37 -10.14 0.11
N ILE A 191 1.46 -9.91 1.41
CA ILE A 191 2.70 -9.44 2.06
C ILE A 191 2.81 -9.88 3.52
N ASN A 192 3.98 -10.39 3.92
CA ASN A 192 4.25 -10.71 5.32
C ASN A 192 4.47 -9.46 6.18
N TYR A 193 4.26 -9.54 7.49
CA TYR A 193 4.25 -8.36 8.35
C TYR A 193 5.60 -7.64 8.42
N MET A 194 6.72 -8.38 8.44
CA MET A 194 8.05 -7.78 8.42
C MET A 194 8.31 -6.98 7.14
N ALA A 195 7.92 -7.55 5.99
CA ALA A 195 7.98 -6.87 4.71
C ALA A 195 7.03 -5.67 4.66
N LEU A 196 5.83 -5.80 5.23
CA LEU A 196 4.85 -4.72 5.33
C LEU A 196 5.38 -3.54 6.16
N GLN A 197 6.01 -3.80 7.31
CA GLN A 197 6.69 -2.74 8.08
C GLN A 197 7.74 -2.00 7.24
N ASN A 198 8.59 -2.75 6.52
CA ASN A 198 9.60 -2.15 5.66
C ASN A 198 8.97 -1.36 4.49
N PHE A 199 7.90 -1.87 3.90
CA PHE A 199 7.14 -1.20 2.84
C PHE A 199 6.55 0.13 3.37
N MET A 200 5.88 0.09 4.51
CA MET A 200 5.26 1.25 5.16
C MET A 200 6.29 2.30 5.57
N SER A 201 7.48 1.88 5.98
CA SER A 201 8.56 2.81 6.35
C SER A 201 8.95 3.78 5.23
N LYS A 202 8.73 3.38 3.96
CA LYS A 202 8.97 4.19 2.78
C LYS A 202 7.69 4.79 2.22
N ARG A 203 6.65 3.97 2.03
CA ARG A 203 5.45 4.36 1.28
C ARG A 203 4.45 5.22 2.06
N LEU A 204 4.65 5.40 3.37
CA LEU A 204 3.86 6.36 4.16
C LEU A 204 4.45 7.79 4.17
N MET A 205 5.57 8.03 3.47
CA MET A 205 6.21 9.35 3.36
C MET A 205 5.57 10.18 2.25
N PHE A 206 5.17 11.43 2.53
CA PHE A 206 4.47 12.31 1.56
C PHE A 206 5.35 12.86 0.42
N SER A 207 6.65 12.59 0.44
CA SER A 207 7.57 12.87 -0.66
C SER A 207 7.42 11.90 -1.84
N GLU A 208 6.81 10.74 -1.60
CA GLU A 208 6.51 9.75 -2.63
C GLU A 208 5.26 10.15 -3.45
N GLN A 209 5.03 9.47 -4.58
CA GLN A 209 3.86 9.71 -5.41
C GLN A 209 2.55 9.58 -4.62
N ALA A 210 1.63 10.53 -4.80
CA ALA A 210 0.40 10.65 -4.00
C ALA A 210 -0.41 9.34 -3.92
N ASP A 211 -0.66 8.67 -5.05
CA ASP A 211 -1.44 7.44 -5.11
C ASP A 211 -0.75 6.28 -4.39
N THR A 212 0.59 6.21 -4.47
CA THR A 212 1.40 5.24 -3.71
C THR A 212 1.24 5.46 -2.21
N VAL A 213 1.28 6.73 -1.78
CA VAL A 213 1.11 7.14 -0.39
C VAL A 213 -0.30 6.83 0.11
N ALA A 214 -1.32 7.20 -0.65
CA ALA A 214 -2.71 6.90 -0.35
C ALA A 214 -2.96 5.40 -0.22
N THR A 215 -2.47 4.60 -1.18
CA THR A 215 -2.59 3.14 -1.14
C THR A 215 -1.99 2.56 0.15
N ALA A 216 -0.80 3.01 0.55
CA ALA A 216 -0.15 2.56 1.77
C ALA A 216 -0.93 2.97 3.04
N TRP A 217 -1.46 4.20 3.10
CA TRP A 217 -2.29 4.64 4.23
C TRP A 217 -3.61 3.87 4.33
N LEU A 218 -4.25 3.56 3.20
CA LEU A 218 -5.45 2.73 3.15
C LEU A 218 -5.14 1.28 3.56
N MET A 219 -4.04 0.69 3.10
CA MET A 219 -3.59 -0.63 3.60
C MET A 219 -3.37 -0.61 5.13
N ARG A 220 -2.75 0.45 5.67
CA ARG A 220 -2.59 0.62 7.13
C ARG A 220 -3.94 0.76 7.83
N ARG A 221 -4.91 1.45 7.24
CA ARG A 221 -6.28 1.58 7.78
C ARG A 221 -6.94 0.21 7.91
N GLU A 222 -6.88 -0.61 6.87
CA GLU A 222 -7.45 -1.97 6.90
C GLU A 222 -6.81 -2.83 8.00
N ILE A 223 -5.48 -2.78 8.14
CA ILE A 223 -4.80 -3.46 9.26
C ILE A 223 -5.23 -2.88 10.61
N ARG A 224 -5.40 -1.56 10.73
CA ARG A 224 -5.82 -0.92 11.99
C ARG A 224 -7.21 -1.34 12.42
N ILE A 225 -8.15 -1.47 11.49
CA ILE A 225 -9.52 -1.90 11.79
C ILE A 225 -9.52 -3.29 12.43
N ARG A 226 -8.61 -4.18 12.01
CA ARG A 226 -8.56 -5.57 12.46
C ARG A 226 -7.56 -5.86 13.58
N PHE A 227 -6.41 -5.20 13.51
CA PHE A 227 -5.24 -5.41 14.38
C PHE A 227 -4.61 -4.06 14.82
N PRO A 228 -5.30 -3.25 15.65
CA PRO A 228 -4.80 -1.96 16.11
C PRO A 228 -3.35 -1.98 16.62
N LEU A 229 -2.97 -3.01 17.40
CA LEU A 229 -1.62 -3.19 17.91
C LEU A 229 -0.61 -3.32 16.77
N LEU A 230 -0.87 -4.15 15.76
CA LEU A 230 0.05 -4.29 14.61
C LEU A 230 0.13 -3.00 13.79
N ALA A 231 -1.00 -2.32 13.57
CA ALA A 231 -1.04 -1.06 12.83
C ALA A 231 -0.27 0.07 13.52
N SER A 232 -0.16 0.03 14.86
CA SER A 232 0.62 1.03 15.61
C SER A 232 2.10 1.04 15.23
N TYR A 233 2.64 -0.13 14.85
CA TYR A 233 4.03 -0.30 14.39
C TYR A 233 4.20 -0.14 12.87
N LEU A 234 3.12 -0.03 12.09
CA LEU A 234 3.18 0.31 10.67
C LEU A 234 3.32 1.83 10.52
N ARG A 235 4.58 2.30 10.46
CA ARG A 235 4.93 3.72 10.50
C ARG A 235 5.94 4.08 9.41
N PRO A 236 5.94 5.34 8.93
CA PRO A 236 7.03 5.86 8.13
C PRO A 236 8.35 5.88 8.93
N ALA A 237 9.47 5.72 8.24
CA ALA A 237 10.79 5.66 8.86
C ALA A 237 11.14 6.92 9.68
N SER A 238 10.64 8.08 9.25
CA SER A 238 10.84 9.36 9.94
C SER A 238 10.23 9.40 11.34
N ASP A 239 9.15 8.66 11.60
CA ASP A 239 8.53 8.57 12.94
C ASP A 239 9.41 7.77 13.91
N HIS A 240 10.01 6.68 13.42
CA HIS A 240 10.97 5.92 14.20
C HIS A 240 12.20 6.75 14.55
N ALA A 241 12.67 7.56 13.61
CA ALA A 241 13.81 8.45 13.79
C ALA A 241 13.48 9.74 14.55
N ARG A 242 12.18 10.08 14.68
CA ARG A 242 11.67 11.34 15.24
C ARG A 242 12.27 12.60 14.58
N ARG A 243 12.55 12.50 13.28
CA ARG A 243 13.14 13.58 12.48
C ARG A 243 12.87 13.36 10.99
N CYS A 244 13.04 14.40 10.19
CA CYS A 244 13.12 14.26 8.75
C CYS A 244 14.34 13.39 8.38
N LEU A 245 14.13 12.36 7.57
CA LEU A 245 15.19 11.49 7.02
C LEU A 245 15.61 11.89 5.61
N GLU A 246 14.91 12.86 5.03
CA GLU A 246 15.06 13.30 3.64
C GLU A 246 16.14 14.38 3.50
N HIS A 247 16.45 15.05 4.61
CA HIS A 247 17.31 16.23 4.70
C HIS A 247 18.22 16.14 5.94
N GLY A 248 19.38 16.80 5.89
CA GLY A 248 20.30 16.92 7.04
C GLY A 248 21.42 15.87 7.12
N ASP A 249 21.57 15.01 6.11
CA ASP A 249 22.73 14.12 5.92
C ASP A 249 23.21 14.26 4.47
N GLN A 250 24.52 14.46 4.28
CA GLN A 250 25.16 14.63 2.97
C GLN A 250 24.85 13.47 2.02
N ILE A 251 24.73 12.24 2.55
CA ILE A 251 24.39 11.04 1.76
C ILE A 251 22.92 11.06 1.35
N GLY A 252 22.02 11.38 2.27
CA GLY A 252 20.60 11.55 1.98
C GLY A 252 20.36 12.65 0.94
N GLU A 253 21.05 13.77 1.08
CA GLU A 253 20.95 14.90 0.15
C GLU A 253 21.51 14.60 -1.23
N SER A 254 22.46 13.68 -1.36
CA SER A 254 23.08 13.31 -2.63
C SER A 254 22.31 12.20 -3.38
N PHE A 255 21.58 11.33 -2.67
CA PHE A 255 21.00 10.12 -3.25
C PHE A 255 19.53 9.84 -2.91
N HIS A 256 18.98 10.43 -1.84
CA HIS A 256 17.61 10.12 -1.39
C HIS A 256 16.56 11.05 -1.98
N ASN A 257 16.72 12.38 -1.93
CA ASN A 257 15.61 13.28 -2.26
C ASN A 257 16.02 14.52 -3.04
N LEU A 258 15.55 14.58 -4.29
CA LEU A 258 15.50 15.80 -5.09
C LEU A 258 14.23 16.63 -4.78
N PHE A 259 13.49 16.31 -3.72
CA PHE A 259 12.19 16.89 -3.38
C PHE A 259 12.27 17.76 -2.12
N GLN A 260 11.32 18.70 -2.00
CA GLN A 260 11.03 19.41 -0.76
C GLN A 260 10.57 18.43 0.34
N CYS A 261 10.81 18.79 1.61
CA CYS A 261 10.47 17.96 2.77
C CYS A 261 8.98 17.57 2.77
N SER A 262 8.69 16.31 3.10
CA SER A 262 7.33 15.77 3.26
C SER A 262 6.46 16.47 4.31
N GLY A 263 6.99 17.43 5.08
CA GLY A 263 6.26 18.19 6.09
C GLY A 263 5.85 17.38 7.33
N ARG A 264 6.23 16.10 7.40
CA ARG A 264 5.85 15.19 8.49
C ARG A 264 6.53 15.52 9.83
N TRP A 265 7.77 15.98 9.75
CA TRP A 265 8.57 16.45 10.89
C TRP A 265 9.16 17.83 10.55
N PRO A 266 9.40 18.72 11.53
CA PRO A 266 10.07 19.99 11.28
C PRO A 266 11.39 19.78 10.54
N CYS A 267 11.64 20.59 9.52
CA CYS A 267 12.83 20.53 8.68
C CYS A 267 13.33 21.95 8.41
N GLU A 268 14.61 22.20 8.65
CA GLU A 268 15.22 23.54 8.53
C GLU A 268 15.57 23.91 7.08
N GLN A 269 15.62 22.93 6.16
CA GLN A 269 16.08 23.11 4.78
C GLN A 269 14.95 23.43 3.76
N THR A 270 13.86 24.05 4.19
CA THR A 270 12.59 24.09 3.41
C THR A 270 12.50 25.10 2.27
N GLY A 271 13.53 25.89 1.95
CA GLY A 271 13.41 27.03 1.03
C GLY A 271 14.29 26.99 -0.22
N ASP A 272 15.61 26.89 -0.05
CA ASP A 272 16.52 27.40 -1.10
C ASP A 272 17.25 26.33 -1.91
N LYS A 273 17.28 25.08 -1.43
CA LYS A 273 18.12 24.03 -2.01
C LYS A 273 17.44 23.24 -3.15
N TYR A 274 16.11 23.10 -3.11
CA TYR A 274 15.35 22.25 -4.03
C TYR A 274 14.25 23.07 -4.72
N THR A 275 14.63 23.87 -5.72
CA THR A 275 13.74 24.82 -6.41
C THR A 275 13.01 24.25 -7.63
N PHE A 276 13.38 23.05 -8.09
CA PHE A 276 12.90 22.48 -9.34
C PHE A 276 11.91 21.32 -9.16
N ASN A 277 11.74 20.80 -7.95
CA ASN A 277 10.94 19.61 -7.69
C ASN A 277 10.38 19.62 -6.26
N THR A 278 9.06 19.72 -6.14
CA THR A 278 8.33 19.79 -4.86
C THR A 278 7.78 18.42 -4.47
N ALA A 279 7.43 18.25 -3.19
CA ALA A 279 6.74 17.03 -2.76
C ALA A 279 5.47 16.81 -3.57
N CYS A 280 5.18 15.55 -3.92
CA CYS A 280 4.03 15.22 -4.78
C CYS A 280 2.68 15.42 -4.07
N THR A 281 2.67 15.42 -2.73
CA THR A 281 1.46 15.60 -1.92
C THR A 281 1.81 16.07 -0.51
N ASP A 282 0.79 16.30 0.32
CA ASP A 282 0.90 16.64 1.73
C ASP A 282 -0.18 15.91 2.54
N ARG A 283 -0.03 15.92 3.86
CA ARG A 283 -0.94 15.25 4.80
C ARG A 283 -2.38 15.72 4.64
N GLU A 284 -2.62 17.02 4.56
CA GLU A 284 -3.97 17.58 4.56
C GLU A 284 -4.69 17.26 3.25
N THR A 285 -3.98 17.33 2.12
CA THR A 285 -4.50 16.93 0.82
C THR A 285 -4.94 15.46 0.82
N ILE A 286 -4.09 14.53 1.27
CA ILE A 286 -4.45 13.09 1.32
C ILE A 286 -5.60 12.85 2.30
N MET A 287 -5.59 13.47 3.48
CA MET A 287 -6.67 13.33 4.45
C MET A 287 -8.01 13.83 3.91
N GLY A 288 -8.01 14.97 3.21
CA GLY A 288 -9.20 15.55 2.60
C GLY A 288 -9.78 14.65 1.50
N GLN A 289 -8.93 14.11 0.63
CA GLN A 289 -9.35 13.26 -0.49
C GLN A 289 -9.81 11.86 -0.04
N LEU A 290 -9.15 11.28 0.96
CA LEU A 290 -9.49 9.93 1.44
C LEU A 290 -10.55 9.92 2.55
N GLY A 291 -10.88 11.08 3.13
CA GLY A 291 -11.81 11.17 4.26
C GLY A 291 -11.35 10.39 5.49
N MET A 292 -10.03 10.24 5.70
CA MET A 292 -9.47 9.49 6.82
C MET A 292 -8.46 10.30 7.63
N HIS A 293 -8.33 9.97 8.91
CA HIS A 293 -7.29 10.56 9.77
C HIS A 293 -5.93 9.92 9.49
N ILE A 294 -4.92 10.75 9.22
CA ILE A 294 -3.52 10.32 9.16
C ILE A 294 -2.78 10.89 10.38
N PRO A 295 -2.20 10.05 11.26
CA PRO A 295 -1.54 10.54 12.47
C PRO A 295 -0.31 11.37 12.16
N ARG A 296 -0.11 12.44 12.95
CA ARG A 296 1.16 13.18 13.00
C ARG A 296 2.29 12.29 13.54
N GLY A 297 3.55 12.71 13.36
CA GLY A 297 4.70 11.85 13.64
C GLY A 297 4.81 11.37 15.09
N ASN A 298 4.30 12.15 16.05
CA ASN A 298 4.25 11.79 17.48
C ASN A 298 2.89 11.22 17.93
N GLU A 299 1.89 11.18 17.05
CA GLU A 299 0.57 10.64 17.38
C GLU A 299 0.57 9.12 17.25
N GLU A 300 -0.14 8.46 18.18
CA GLU A 300 -0.39 7.01 18.17
C GLU A 300 0.88 6.14 18.24
N MET A 301 1.98 6.67 18.76
CA MET A 301 3.21 5.88 18.95
C MET A 301 2.91 4.59 19.74
N PRO A 302 3.51 3.44 19.37
CA PRO A 302 3.36 2.23 20.16
C PRO A 302 3.79 2.48 21.60
N ASP A 303 2.93 2.13 22.56
CA ASP A 303 3.28 2.14 23.97
C ASP A 303 3.99 0.82 24.31
N PRO A 304 5.31 0.83 24.58
CA PRO A 304 6.04 -0.39 24.91
C PRO A 304 5.52 -1.03 26.21
N GLU A 305 4.93 -0.24 27.10
CA GLU A 305 4.40 -0.68 28.39
C GLU A 305 2.92 -1.04 28.33
N ILE A 306 2.30 -1.06 27.14
CA ILE A 306 0.89 -1.41 26.99
C ILE A 306 0.59 -2.75 27.64
N THR A 307 -0.44 -2.76 28.48
CA THR A 307 -0.92 -3.94 29.19
C THR A 307 -2.03 -4.63 28.41
N LEU A 308 -2.31 -5.89 28.73
CA LEU A 308 -3.37 -6.66 28.10
C LEU A 308 -4.75 -5.98 28.25
N ALA A 309 -5.00 -5.34 29.40
CA ALA A 309 -6.24 -4.61 29.68
C ALA A 309 -6.42 -3.35 28.81
N GLN A 310 -5.33 -2.73 28.38
CA GLN A 310 -5.32 -1.53 27.55
C GLN A 310 -5.41 -1.83 26.04
N LEU A 311 -5.25 -3.08 25.62
CA LEU A 311 -5.42 -3.46 24.22
C LEU A 311 -6.87 -3.27 23.78
N ASP A 312 -7.03 -2.94 22.50
CA ASP A 312 -8.32 -3.01 21.85
C ASP A 312 -8.90 -4.42 21.97
N SER A 313 -10.22 -4.52 22.13
CA SER A 313 -10.91 -5.80 22.25
C SER A 313 -10.61 -6.78 21.11
N SER A 314 -10.41 -6.25 19.89
CA SER A 314 -10.06 -7.03 18.71
C SER A 314 -8.70 -7.73 18.83
N ASP A 315 -7.68 -7.03 19.31
CA ASP A 315 -6.36 -7.62 19.56
C ASP A 315 -6.38 -8.52 20.80
N ARG A 316 -7.02 -8.06 21.88
CA ARG A 316 -7.04 -8.75 23.17
C ARG A 316 -7.60 -10.16 23.07
N ALA A 317 -8.65 -10.36 22.26
CA ALA A 317 -9.26 -11.66 22.05
C ALA A 317 -8.24 -12.72 21.62
N TYR A 318 -7.35 -12.37 20.68
CA TYR A 318 -6.33 -13.30 20.19
C TYR A 318 -5.32 -13.74 21.24
N PHE A 319 -5.09 -12.97 22.31
CA PHE A 319 -4.19 -13.38 23.39
C PHE A 319 -4.86 -14.30 24.41
N LEU A 320 -6.20 -14.24 24.51
CA LEU A 320 -6.99 -15.05 25.42
C LEU A 320 -7.38 -16.42 24.81
N GLU A 321 -7.33 -16.54 23.48
CA GLU A 321 -7.59 -17.79 22.77
C GLU A 321 -6.35 -18.70 22.72
N ASP A 322 -6.57 -20.02 22.80
CA ASP A 322 -5.52 -21.04 22.76
C ASP A 322 -5.12 -21.48 21.35
#